data_AF-A0A367MG67-F1
#
_entry.id   AF-A0A367MG67-F1
#
_cell.length_a   1.000
_cell.length_b   1.000
_cell.length_c   1.000
_cell.angle_alpha   90.00
_cell.angle_beta   90.00
_cell.angle_gamma   90.00
#
_symmetry.space_group_name_H-M   'P 1'
#
loop_
_entity.id
_entity.type
_entity.pdbx_description
1 polymer ?
#
loop_
_entity_poly.entity_id
_entity_poly.type
_entity_poly.pdbx_seq_one_letter_code
_entity_poly.pdbx_strand_id
1 'polypeptide(L)'
;MSLLKRIQDVNKGGADKKYDAFGAVFEVSTAVESNGAVKLTGKLLNESNPKVKAGEEIVVTFRGESASKSLTNFVKGNGKKSLAAPDAAKGTFLTLEGCFFSDEMEDGKRVLSSRWLNTLASSNDTDHDNRSFIENILATAPRISFKNPTVQPGEPERITLPVNARTVTARVKTDHGTFEKEFPAAWAVQKLEALGPNDKPQVHIDTVEPSNARNVRSRQDLEEVLAEQLGRGTKALALLRVTDGEDVLTRAVYVGFKRDGDEYVPDTEKTLEAGSYNQLRAP
;
A
#
# COMPACT_ATOMS: atom_id res chain seq x y z
N MET A 1 -14.95 -18.97 -29.61
CA MET A 1 -14.89 -18.80 -28.15
C MET A 1 -14.81 -17.30 -27.87
N SER A 2 -15.63 -16.71 -27.00
CA SER A 2 -15.67 -15.25 -26.82
C SER A 2 -14.44 -14.74 -26.06
N LEU A 3 -13.99 -13.52 -26.39
CA LEU A 3 -12.92 -12.81 -25.68
C LEU A 3 -13.16 -12.79 -24.16
N LEU A 4 -14.43 -12.59 -23.76
CA LEU A 4 -14.87 -12.61 -22.38
C LEU A 4 -14.62 -13.97 -21.68
N LYS A 5 -14.89 -15.08 -22.36
CA LYS A 5 -14.67 -16.42 -21.79
C LYS A 5 -13.18 -16.72 -21.65
N ARG A 6 -12.35 -16.26 -22.60
CA ARG A 6 -10.88 -16.36 -22.50
C ARG A 6 -10.32 -15.53 -21.35
N ILE A 7 -10.74 -14.28 -21.20
CA ILE A 7 -10.32 -13.41 -20.08
C ILE A 7 -10.77 -14.00 -18.75
N GLN A 8 -11.99 -14.53 -18.66
CA GLN A 8 -12.49 -15.21 -17.46
C GLN A 8 -11.68 -16.47 -17.13
N ASP A 9 -11.31 -17.26 -18.14
CA ASP A 9 -10.52 -18.49 -17.94
C ASP A 9 -9.05 -18.18 -17.60
N VAL A 10 -8.49 -17.07 -18.10
CA VAL A 10 -7.18 -16.52 -17.66
C VAL A 10 -7.26 -15.97 -16.23
N ASN A 11 -8.40 -15.38 -15.85
CA ASN A 11 -8.64 -14.78 -14.53
C ASN A 11 -9.13 -15.76 -13.45
N LYS A 12 -9.45 -17.01 -13.80
CA LYS A 12 -9.82 -18.08 -12.85
C LYS A 12 -8.64 -18.65 -12.06
N GLY A 13 -7.44 -18.10 -12.23
CA GLY A 13 -6.25 -18.58 -11.53
C GLY A 13 -5.88 -19.98 -12.02
N GLY A 14 -5.42 -20.08 -13.27
CA GLY A 14 -4.57 -21.19 -13.64
C GLY A 14 -3.37 -21.22 -12.70
N ALA A 15 -2.93 -22.41 -12.30
CA ALA A 15 -1.94 -22.69 -11.26
C ALA A 15 -0.55 -22.01 -11.44
N ASP A 16 -0.34 -21.25 -12.52
CA ASP A 16 0.99 -20.82 -12.97
C ASP A 16 1.25 -19.30 -13.00
N LYS A 17 0.27 -18.42 -12.71
CA LYS A 17 0.48 -16.95 -12.84
C LYS A 17 0.83 -16.28 -11.51
N LYS A 18 2.14 -16.06 -11.33
CA LYS A 18 2.81 -15.45 -10.17
C LYS A 18 2.63 -13.93 -10.12
N TYR A 19 2.48 -13.37 -8.91
CA TYR A 19 2.44 -11.93 -8.68
C TYR A 19 3.75 -11.26 -9.10
N ASP A 20 3.81 -10.68 -10.30
CA ASP A 20 5.05 -10.19 -10.91
C ASP A 20 5.08 -8.66 -11.09
N ALA A 21 4.01 -7.96 -10.72
CA ALA A 21 3.86 -6.52 -10.83
C ALA A 21 3.42 -5.90 -9.49
N PHE A 22 3.95 -6.43 -8.40
CA PHE A 22 3.55 -6.09 -7.04
C PHE A 22 3.76 -4.60 -6.70
N GLY A 23 2.79 -4.00 -5.99
CA GLY A 23 2.89 -2.65 -5.45
C GLY A 23 2.86 -1.51 -6.47
N ALA A 24 2.08 -1.63 -7.54
CA ALA A 24 1.97 -0.61 -8.58
C ALA A 24 1.18 0.63 -8.10
N VAL A 25 1.75 1.81 -8.36
CA VAL A 25 1.11 3.11 -8.21
C VAL A 25 0.73 3.61 -9.59
N PHE A 26 -0.51 4.04 -9.75
CA PHE A 26 -1.13 4.28 -11.05
C PHE A 26 -1.89 5.60 -11.08
N GLU A 27 -1.60 6.43 -12.08
CA GLU A 27 -2.37 7.63 -12.41
C GLU A 27 -3.41 7.29 -13.48
N VAL A 28 -4.68 7.54 -13.17
CA VAL A 28 -5.80 7.30 -14.07
C VAL A 28 -5.81 8.34 -15.19
N SER A 29 -5.83 7.86 -16.43
CA SER A 29 -6.15 8.69 -17.61
C SER A 29 -7.59 8.50 -18.05
N THR A 30 -8.08 7.26 -18.05
CA THR A 30 -9.51 6.97 -18.25
C THR A 30 -10.03 5.89 -17.32
N ALA A 31 -11.31 5.99 -16.97
CA ALA A 31 -12.05 5.00 -16.21
C ALA A 31 -13.43 4.76 -16.85
N VAL A 32 -13.74 3.50 -17.13
CA VAL A 32 -15.05 3.10 -17.68
C VAL A 32 -15.59 1.89 -16.93
N GLU A 33 -16.91 1.81 -16.77
CA GLU A 33 -17.54 0.57 -16.33
C GLU A 33 -17.50 -0.45 -17.48
N SER A 34 -17.03 -1.66 -17.19
CA SER A 34 -16.96 -2.74 -18.14
C SER A 34 -17.27 -4.06 -17.44
N ASN A 35 -18.35 -4.72 -17.85
CA ASN A 35 -18.77 -6.03 -17.35
C ASN A 35 -18.89 -6.10 -15.81
N GLY A 36 -19.43 -5.04 -15.20
CA GLY A 36 -19.64 -4.95 -13.75
C GLY A 36 -18.37 -4.70 -12.93
N ALA A 37 -17.24 -4.37 -13.57
CA ALA A 37 -16.01 -3.91 -12.94
C ALA A 37 -15.59 -2.56 -13.53
N VAL A 38 -14.64 -1.87 -12.89
CA VAL A 38 -14.00 -0.70 -13.52
C VAL A 38 -12.86 -1.18 -14.42
N LYS A 39 -12.72 -0.62 -15.61
CA LYS A 39 -11.55 -0.77 -16.47
C LYS A 39 -10.85 0.58 -16.55
N LEU A 40 -9.54 0.59 -16.36
CA LEU A 40 -8.76 1.81 -16.30
C LEU A 40 -7.69 1.82 -17.40
N THR A 41 -7.38 3.00 -17.90
CA THR A 41 -6.12 3.25 -18.63
C THR A 41 -5.39 4.42 -18.00
N GLY A 42 -4.07 4.44 -18.12
CA GLY A 42 -3.26 5.43 -17.43
C GLY A 42 -1.82 4.99 -17.28
N LYS A 43 -1.10 5.66 -16.39
CA LYS A 43 0.35 5.61 -16.31
C LYS A 43 0.83 5.04 -14.98
N LEU A 44 1.84 4.17 -15.04
CA LEU A 44 2.58 3.73 -13.87
C LEU A 44 3.50 4.83 -13.35
N LEU A 45 3.51 5.04 -12.03
CA LEU A 45 4.28 6.11 -11.39
C LEU A 45 5.54 5.62 -10.67
N ASN A 46 5.67 4.32 -10.44
CA ASN A 46 6.78 3.75 -9.70
C ASN A 46 7.49 2.64 -10.49
N GLU A 47 8.74 2.40 -10.13
CA GLU A 47 9.54 1.26 -10.60
C GLU A 47 9.70 0.26 -9.44
N SER A 48 8.63 -0.49 -9.15
CA SER A 48 8.65 -1.44 -8.03
C SER A 48 9.42 -2.73 -8.32
N ASN A 49 9.59 -3.09 -9.60
CA ASN A 49 10.35 -4.25 -10.06
C ASN A 49 10.66 -4.13 -11.58
N PRO A 50 11.47 -5.03 -12.18
CA PRO A 50 11.85 -4.93 -13.60
C PRO A 50 10.70 -4.94 -14.62
N LYS A 51 9.50 -5.43 -14.24
CA LYS A 51 8.32 -5.46 -15.12
C LYS A 51 7.48 -4.18 -15.05
N VAL A 52 7.47 -3.51 -13.90
CA VAL A 52 6.74 -2.25 -13.65
C VAL A 52 7.65 -1.09 -13.98
N LYS A 53 7.34 -0.34 -15.04
CA LYS A 53 8.17 0.77 -15.53
C LYS A 53 7.44 2.09 -15.28
N ALA A 54 8.06 2.99 -14.52
CA ALA A 54 7.51 4.33 -14.35
C ALA A 54 7.44 5.02 -15.72
N GLY A 55 6.38 5.81 -15.95
CA GLY A 55 6.18 6.44 -17.26
C GLY A 55 5.29 5.64 -18.20
N GLU A 56 5.17 4.33 -18.00
CA GLU A 56 4.50 3.46 -18.97
C GLU A 56 2.98 3.58 -18.91
N GLU A 57 2.36 3.72 -20.08
CA GLU A 57 0.92 3.60 -20.23
C GLU A 57 0.46 2.15 -20.32
N ILE A 58 -0.48 1.77 -19.45
CA ILE A 58 -1.03 0.42 -19.35
C ILE A 58 -2.56 0.45 -19.28
N VAL A 59 -3.15 -0.73 -19.46
CA VAL A 59 -4.55 -1.00 -19.19
C VAL A 59 -4.64 -1.80 -17.90
N VAL A 60 -5.54 -1.41 -16.98
CA VAL A 60 -5.79 -2.17 -15.74
C VAL A 60 -7.15 -2.82 -15.81
N THR A 61 -7.18 -4.13 -15.56
CA THR A 61 -8.40 -4.93 -15.44
C THR A 61 -8.44 -5.60 -14.07
N PHE A 62 -9.65 -5.86 -13.56
CA PHE A 62 -9.84 -6.49 -12.26
C PHE A 62 -10.38 -7.90 -12.38
N ARG A 63 -9.92 -8.80 -11.50
CA ARG A 63 -10.23 -10.24 -11.58
C ARG A 63 -10.84 -10.85 -10.32
N GLY A 64 -11.33 -12.07 -10.48
CA GLY A 64 -11.89 -12.90 -9.42
C GLY A 64 -13.18 -12.34 -8.81
N GLU A 65 -13.56 -12.87 -7.66
CA GLU A 65 -14.77 -12.45 -6.92
C GLU A 65 -14.72 -10.98 -6.46
N SER A 66 -13.55 -10.34 -6.52
CA SER A 66 -13.37 -8.93 -6.17
C SER A 66 -13.47 -7.97 -7.36
N ALA A 67 -13.61 -8.48 -8.59
CA ALA A 67 -13.76 -7.65 -9.78
C ALA A 67 -14.94 -6.67 -9.66
N SER A 68 -16.10 -7.14 -9.18
CA SER A 68 -17.25 -6.26 -8.95
C SER A 68 -17.04 -5.25 -7.83
N LYS A 69 -16.22 -5.59 -6.83
CA LYS A 69 -15.85 -4.67 -5.73
C LYS A 69 -14.94 -3.53 -6.21
N SER A 70 -14.19 -3.73 -7.30
CA SER A 70 -13.34 -2.67 -7.87
C SER A 70 -14.15 -1.44 -8.24
N LEU A 71 -15.33 -1.63 -8.85
CA LEU A 71 -16.25 -0.55 -9.24
C LEU A 71 -16.74 0.22 -8.01
N THR A 72 -17.25 -0.50 -7.01
CA THR A 72 -17.73 0.09 -5.76
C THR A 72 -16.64 0.87 -5.03
N ASN A 73 -15.43 0.31 -4.93
CA ASN A 73 -14.31 0.99 -4.28
C ASN A 73 -13.84 2.22 -5.05
N PHE A 74 -13.80 2.13 -6.38
CA PHE A 74 -13.44 3.26 -7.23
C PHE A 74 -14.42 4.43 -7.03
N VAL A 75 -15.72 4.15 -7.08
CA VAL A 75 -16.78 5.16 -6.87
C VAL A 75 -16.75 5.71 -5.44
N LYS A 76 -16.50 4.87 -4.43
CA LYS A 76 -16.35 5.32 -3.04
C LYS A 76 -15.18 6.29 -2.88
N GLY A 77 -14.04 6.01 -3.51
CA GLY A 77 -12.85 6.85 -3.39
C GLY A 77 -12.84 8.10 -4.28
N ASN A 78 -13.61 8.12 -5.38
CA ASN A 78 -13.56 9.20 -6.37
C ASN A 78 -14.90 9.95 -6.56
N GLY A 79 -15.93 9.54 -5.84
CA GLY A 79 -17.29 10.06 -5.99
C GLY A 79 -18.03 9.47 -7.21
N LYS A 80 -19.36 9.60 -7.20
CA LYS A 80 -20.26 9.02 -8.23
C LYS A 80 -20.05 9.57 -9.64
N LYS A 81 -19.52 10.79 -9.77
CA LYS A 81 -19.30 11.45 -11.07
C LYS A 81 -18.02 10.97 -11.78
N SER A 82 -17.17 10.21 -11.10
CA SER A 82 -15.90 9.69 -11.63
C SER A 82 -16.02 8.76 -12.84
N LEU A 83 -17.23 8.28 -13.14
CA LEU A 83 -17.53 7.44 -14.30
C LEU A 83 -18.53 8.09 -15.28
N ALA A 84 -18.84 9.38 -15.11
CA ALA A 84 -19.80 10.09 -15.97
C ALA A 84 -19.28 10.30 -17.40
N ALA A 85 -17.96 10.40 -17.55
CA ALA A 85 -17.24 10.41 -18.82
C ALA A 85 -15.93 9.62 -18.65
N PRO A 86 -15.34 9.06 -19.73
CA PRO A 86 -14.11 8.27 -19.62
C PRO A 86 -12.98 8.99 -18.91
N ASP A 87 -12.85 10.29 -19.07
CA ASP A 87 -11.80 11.15 -18.50
C ASP A 87 -12.21 11.86 -17.19
N ALA A 88 -13.41 11.59 -16.65
CA ALA A 88 -13.93 12.26 -15.45
C ALA A 88 -13.14 11.97 -14.17
N ALA A 89 -12.28 10.95 -14.18
CA ALA A 89 -11.36 10.61 -13.08
C ALA A 89 -9.88 10.81 -13.47
N LYS A 90 -9.61 11.55 -14.55
CA LYS A 90 -8.24 11.80 -15.00
C LYS A 90 -7.45 12.53 -13.92
N GLY A 91 -6.27 12.02 -13.59
CA GLY A 91 -5.41 12.54 -12.52
C GLY A 91 -5.69 11.93 -11.14
N THR A 92 -6.65 11.02 -11.01
CA THR A 92 -6.79 10.19 -9.80
C THR A 92 -5.57 9.29 -9.65
N PHE A 93 -5.06 9.17 -8.43
CA PHE A 93 -3.97 8.28 -8.08
C PHE A 93 -4.48 7.05 -7.32
N LEU A 94 -4.05 5.87 -7.72
CA LEU A 94 -4.46 4.59 -7.16
C LEU A 94 -3.26 3.75 -6.71
N THR A 95 -3.47 2.94 -5.67
CA THR A 95 -2.67 1.72 -5.43
C THR A 95 -3.37 0.52 -6.03
N LEU A 96 -2.59 -0.38 -6.60
CA LEU A 96 -3.07 -1.64 -7.13
C LEU A 96 -2.43 -2.81 -6.36
N GLU A 97 -3.25 -3.78 -5.96
CA GLU A 97 -2.80 -4.92 -5.15
C GLU A 97 -2.98 -6.26 -5.87
N GLY A 98 -2.10 -7.20 -5.55
CA GLY A 98 -2.12 -8.55 -6.14
C GLY A 98 -2.00 -8.50 -7.67
N CYS A 99 -1.07 -7.71 -8.20
CA CYS A 99 -0.96 -7.46 -9.62
C CYS A 99 -0.05 -8.45 -10.35
N PHE A 100 -0.40 -8.76 -11.59
CA PHE A 100 0.51 -9.38 -12.55
C PHE A 100 0.22 -8.85 -13.96
N PHE A 101 1.22 -8.83 -14.83
CA PHE A 101 1.01 -8.53 -16.26
C PHE A 101 0.48 -9.77 -16.98
N SER A 102 -0.63 -9.63 -17.70
CA SER A 102 -1.11 -10.71 -18.56
C SER A 102 -0.27 -10.80 -19.84
N ASP A 103 -0.42 -11.90 -20.57
CA ASP A 103 0.20 -12.06 -21.90
C ASP A 103 -0.61 -11.31 -22.98
N GLU A 104 -1.72 -10.67 -22.60
CA GLU A 104 -2.61 -9.96 -23.50
C GLU A 104 -2.20 -8.50 -23.63
N MET A 105 -2.44 -7.97 -24.82
CA MET A 105 -2.29 -6.56 -25.13
C MET A 105 -3.66 -6.01 -25.49
N GLU A 106 -3.94 -4.79 -25.06
CA GLU A 106 -5.19 -4.10 -25.39
C GLU A 106 -4.84 -2.69 -25.87
N ASP A 107 -5.32 -2.34 -27.06
CA ASP A 107 -4.98 -1.08 -27.75
C ASP A 107 -3.46 -0.82 -27.82
N GLY A 108 -2.68 -1.88 -28.01
CA GLY A 108 -1.21 -1.83 -28.04
C GLY A 108 -0.54 -1.61 -26.68
N LYS A 109 -1.29 -1.60 -25.59
CA LYS A 109 -0.81 -1.42 -24.21
C LYS A 109 -0.78 -2.76 -23.48
N ARG A 110 0.17 -2.91 -22.57
CA ARG A 110 0.22 -4.08 -21.68
C ARG A 110 -0.96 -4.04 -20.71
N VAL A 111 -1.53 -5.22 -20.44
CA VAL A 111 -2.65 -5.35 -19.50
C VAL A 111 -2.12 -5.81 -18.14
N LEU A 112 -2.34 -4.98 -17.12
CA LEU A 112 -2.10 -5.31 -15.73
C LEU A 112 -3.39 -5.83 -15.09
N SER A 113 -3.37 -7.10 -14.68
CA SER A 113 -4.48 -7.68 -13.92
C SER A 113 -4.30 -7.40 -12.44
N SER A 114 -5.25 -6.69 -11.83
CA SER A 114 -5.26 -6.37 -10.40
C SER A 114 -6.38 -7.12 -9.65
N ARG A 115 -6.15 -7.43 -8.37
CA ARG A 115 -7.19 -7.99 -7.49
C ARG A 115 -7.97 -6.90 -6.76
N TRP A 116 -7.32 -5.77 -6.48
CA TRP A 116 -7.86 -4.72 -5.63
C TRP A 116 -7.28 -3.36 -6.00
N LEU A 117 -8.02 -2.30 -5.67
CA LEU A 117 -7.56 -0.93 -5.75
C LEU A 117 -7.90 -0.17 -4.48
N ASN A 118 -7.06 0.79 -4.12
CA ASN A 118 -7.42 1.86 -3.19
C ASN A 118 -7.08 3.22 -3.81
N THR A 119 -7.97 4.19 -3.62
CA THR A 119 -7.75 5.57 -4.04
C THR A 119 -6.81 6.26 -3.07
N LEU A 120 -5.74 6.87 -3.60
CA LEU A 120 -4.78 7.67 -2.85
C LEU A 120 -5.14 9.15 -2.90
N ALA A 121 -5.54 9.64 -4.08
CA ALA A 121 -6.04 10.99 -4.27
C ALA A 121 -7.06 10.99 -5.42
N SER A 122 -8.11 11.80 -5.31
CA SER A 122 -9.20 11.87 -6.27
C SER A 122 -9.10 13.15 -7.08
N SER A 123 -9.26 13.12 -8.39
CA SER A 123 -9.30 14.35 -9.19
C SER A 123 -10.53 15.24 -8.93
N ASN A 124 -11.56 14.70 -8.27
CA ASN A 124 -12.89 15.32 -8.13
C ASN A 124 -13.16 15.99 -6.78
N ASP A 125 -12.18 16.01 -5.87
CA ASP A 125 -12.33 16.62 -4.55
C ASP A 125 -11.52 17.92 -4.47
N THR A 126 -12.18 19.06 -4.29
CA THR A 126 -11.53 20.38 -4.40
C THR A 126 -11.11 21.01 -3.08
N ASP A 127 -11.56 20.55 -1.92
CA ASP A 127 -11.32 21.29 -0.68
C ASP A 127 -11.00 20.34 0.50
N HIS A 128 -9.76 20.46 1.00
CA HIS A 128 -9.18 19.92 2.25
C HIS A 128 -8.52 18.52 2.29
N ASP A 129 -8.88 17.53 1.47
CA ASP A 129 -8.37 16.14 1.67
C ASP A 129 -7.43 15.59 0.58
N ASN A 130 -7.02 16.43 -0.37
CA ASN A 130 -6.33 16.00 -1.59
C ASN A 130 -4.81 16.22 -1.55
N ARG A 131 -4.17 15.78 -0.46
CA ARG A 131 -2.83 16.28 -0.12
C ARG A 131 -1.67 15.35 -0.47
N SER A 132 -1.83 14.04 -0.53
CA SER A 132 -0.70 13.15 -0.84
C SER A 132 -0.60 12.76 -2.33
N PHE A 133 -0.22 13.71 -3.18
CA PHE A 133 0.50 13.59 -4.48
C PHE A 133 0.70 14.96 -5.16
N ILE A 134 -0.01 16.01 -4.69
CA ILE A 134 0.23 17.43 -5.00
C ILE A 134 1.43 17.92 -4.17
N GLU A 135 2.18 18.90 -4.70
CA GLU A 135 3.42 19.47 -4.15
C GLU A 135 3.58 19.41 -2.62
N ASN A 136 4.75 18.95 -2.17
CA ASN A 136 5.22 18.91 -0.77
C ASN A 136 4.74 17.74 0.12
N ILE A 137 4.16 16.68 -0.44
CA ILE A 137 3.86 15.43 0.29
C ILE A 137 4.61 14.24 -0.33
N LEU A 138 5.32 13.50 0.50
CA LEU A 138 6.23 12.43 0.09
C LEU A 138 5.59 11.06 0.35
N ALA A 139 5.52 10.21 -0.65
CA ALA A 139 5.16 8.80 -0.46
C ALA A 139 6.40 7.97 -0.13
N THR A 140 6.30 7.09 0.86
CA THR A 140 7.30 6.03 1.09
C THR A 140 7.22 4.99 -0.03
N ALA A 141 8.29 4.23 -0.21
CA ALA A 141 8.27 3.10 -1.13
C ALA A 141 7.16 2.10 -0.73
N PRO A 142 6.38 1.58 -1.70
CA PRO A 142 5.39 0.55 -1.41
C PRO A 142 5.99 -0.63 -0.65
N ARG A 143 5.27 -1.09 0.37
CA ARG A 143 5.62 -2.25 1.18
C ARG A 143 4.58 -3.34 1.01
N ILE A 144 5.03 -4.51 0.57
CA ILE A 144 4.17 -5.67 0.34
C ILE A 144 4.24 -6.55 1.57
N SER A 145 3.11 -6.73 2.25
CA SER A 145 3.00 -7.59 3.42
C SER A 145 2.18 -8.83 3.11
N PHE A 146 2.70 -10.01 3.45
CA PHE A 146 2.04 -11.29 3.20
C PHE A 146 2.45 -12.34 4.24
N LYS A 147 1.60 -13.36 4.41
CA LYS A 147 1.92 -14.51 5.26
C LYS A 147 3.00 -15.35 4.57
N ASN A 148 4.03 -15.77 5.31
CA ASN A 148 5.05 -16.66 4.77
C ASN A 148 4.39 -18.02 4.44
N PRO A 149 4.41 -18.47 3.17
CA PRO A 149 3.69 -19.68 2.74
C PRO A 149 4.30 -20.97 3.29
N THR A 150 5.61 -20.98 3.56
CA THR A 150 6.36 -22.15 4.04
C THR A 150 7.37 -21.71 5.09
N VAL A 151 6.89 -21.45 6.31
CA VAL A 151 7.75 -21.01 7.42
C VAL A 151 8.78 -22.09 7.76
N GLN A 152 10.06 -21.76 7.62
CA GLN A 152 11.16 -22.60 8.08
C GLN A 152 11.67 -22.16 9.46
N PRO A 153 12.38 -23.03 10.20
CA PRO A 153 13.07 -22.62 11.42
C PRO A 153 13.94 -21.38 11.17
N GLY A 154 13.74 -20.34 11.97
CA GLY A 154 14.49 -19.10 11.83
C GLY A 154 13.97 -18.14 10.75
N GLU A 155 12.73 -18.31 10.27
CA GLU A 155 12.01 -17.38 9.39
C GLU A 155 10.81 -16.72 10.10
N PRO A 156 10.37 -15.53 9.66
CA PRO A 156 9.17 -14.89 10.22
C PRO A 156 7.88 -15.51 9.67
N GLU A 157 6.80 -15.43 10.45
CA GLU A 157 5.45 -15.82 10.01
C GLU A 157 4.85 -14.87 8.96
N ARG A 158 5.27 -13.60 8.99
CA ARG A 158 4.82 -12.55 8.07
C ARG A 158 6.03 -11.82 7.51
N ILE A 159 6.03 -11.61 6.21
CA ILE A 159 7.07 -10.92 5.48
C ILE A 159 6.52 -9.57 5.05
N THR A 160 7.28 -8.50 5.28
CA THR A 160 6.98 -7.16 4.76
C THR A 160 8.18 -6.70 3.94
N LEU A 161 8.02 -6.65 2.61
CA LEU A 161 9.05 -6.30 1.65
C LEU A 161 8.81 -4.87 1.12
N PRO A 162 9.65 -3.88 1.49
CA PRO A 162 9.71 -2.62 0.76
C PRO A 162 10.29 -2.84 -0.63
N VAL A 163 9.62 -2.34 -1.68
CA VAL A 163 9.98 -2.62 -3.08
C VAL A 163 11.36 -2.09 -3.48
N ASN A 164 11.89 -1.09 -2.78
CA ASN A 164 13.21 -0.50 -3.02
C ASN A 164 14.30 -1.03 -2.07
N ALA A 165 13.96 -1.91 -1.11
CA ALA A 165 14.91 -2.38 -0.12
C ALA A 165 15.75 -3.54 -0.67
N ARG A 166 17.05 -3.54 -0.35
CA ARG A 166 17.97 -4.64 -0.69
C ARG A 166 17.88 -5.80 0.30
N THR A 167 17.46 -5.50 1.53
CA THR A 167 17.28 -6.45 2.63
C THR A 167 15.92 -6.25 3.29
N VAL A 168 15.41 -7.31 3.91
CA VAL A 168 14.19 -7.32 4.71
C VAL A 168 14.58 -7.69 6.12
N THR A 169 14.32 -6.81 7.08
CA THR A 169 14.50 -7.10 8.50
C THR A 169 13.19 -7.61 9.08
N ALA A 170 13.23 -8.76 9.76
CA ALA A 170 12.06 -9.32 10.42
C ALA A 170 12.40 -9.87 11.81
N ARG A 171 11.40 -9.83 12.69
CA ARG A 171 11.49 -10.47 14.01
C ARG A 171 11.18 -11.95 13.88
N VAL A 172 12.11 -12.77 14.34
CA VAL A 172 12.06 -14.23 14.26
C VAL A 172 12.04 -14.80 15.67
N LYS A 173 11.10 -15.71 15.91
CA LYS A 173 11.01 -16.43 17.18
C LYS A 173 11.95 -17.63 17.17
N THR A 174 12.72 -17.78 18.23
CA THR A 174 13.62 -18.90 18.51
C THR A 174 13.33 -19.45 19.90
N ASP A 175 13.94 -20.57 20.26
CA ASP A 175 13.84 -21.16 21.60
C ASP A 175 14.38 -20.24 22.70
N HIS A 176 15.24 -19.28 22.34
CA HIS A 176 15.87 -18.34 23.26
C HIS A 176 15.25 -16.93 23.25
N GLY A 177 14.16 -16.74 22.50
CA GLY A 177 13.45 -15.46 22.41
C GLY A 177 13.23 -14.98 20.98
N THR A 178 12.80 -13.73 20.85
CA THR A 178 12.52 -13.08 19.55
C THR A 178 13.64 -12.11 19.20
N PHE A 179 14.25 -12.30 18.03
CA PHE A 179 15.39 -11.51 17.58
C PHE A 179 15.15 -10.93 16.20
N GLU A 180 15.78 -9.79 15.90
CA GLU A 180 15.78 -9.24 14.55
C GLU A 180 16.80 -10.00 13.67
N LYS A 181 16.37 -10.33 12.46
CA LYS A 181 17.18 -11.01 11.47
C LYS A 181 16.97 -10.37 10.11
N GLU A 182 18.06 -10.19 9.38
CA GLU A 182 18.03 -9.71 8.01
C GLU A 182 17.93 -10.86 7.01
N PHE A 183 17.15 -10.63 5.96
CA PHE A 183 16.98 -11.53 4.84
C PHE A 183 17.25 -10.79 3.54
N PRO A 184 17.84 -11.41 2.51
CA PRO A 184 17.97 -10.80 1.19
C PRO A 184 16.59 -10.52 0.57
N ALA A 185 16.44 -9.41 -0.17
CA ALA A 185 15.20 -9.12 -0.88
C ALA A 185 14.80 -10.25 -1.85
N ALA A 186 15.77 -10.89 -2.50
CA ALA A 186 15.53 -12.04 -3.39
C ALA A 186 14.83 -13.22 -2.68
N TRP A 187 15.14 -13.47 -1.40
CA TRP A 187 14.44 -14.48 -0.60
C TRP A 187 12.96 -14.10 -0.40
N ALA A 188 12.69 -12.84 -0.08
CA ALA A 188 11.31 -12.36 0.11
C ALA A 188 10.52 -12.44 -1.20
N VAL A 189 11.14 -12.11 -2.33
CA VAL A 189 10.53 -12.25 -3.67
C VAL A 189 10.21 -13.71 -3.98
N GLN A 190 11.12 -14.65 -3.69
CA GLN A 190 10.85 -16.08 -3.86
C GLN A 190 9.65 -16.55 -3.02
N LYS A 191 9.55 -16.09 -1.75
CA LYS A 191 8.39 -16.40 -0.89
C LYS A 191 7.10 -15.79 -1.41
N LEU A 192 7.15 -14.58 -1.99
CA LEU A 192 6.01 -13.90 -2.60
C LEU A 192 5.52 -14.62 -3.87
N GLU A 193 6.43 -15.09 -4.71
CA GLU A 193 6.12 -15.86 -5.91
C GLU A 193 5.53 -17.24 -5.61
N ALA A 194 5.81 -17.79 -4.44
CA ALA A 194 5.29 -19.08 -3.98
C ALA A 194 3.88 -19.00 -3.38
N LEU A 195 3.28 -17.81 -3.31
CA LEU A 195 1.91 -17.64 -2.84
C LEU A 195 0.90 -18.34 -3.76
N GLY A 196 -0.07 -19.00 -3.16
CA GLY A 196 -1.17 -19.65 -3.86
C GLY A 196 -2.24 -18.66 -4.34
N PRO A 197 -3.19 -19.10 -5.18
CA PRO A 197 -4.23 -18.24 -5.78
C PRO A 197 -5.17 -17.59 -4.75
N ASN A 198 -5.27 -18.18 -3.56
CA ASN A 198 -6.13 -17.70 -2.48
C ASN A 198 -5.41 -16.77 -1.49
N ASP A 199 -4.08 -16.64 -1.60
CA ASP A 199 -3.33 -15.72 -0.76
C ASP A 199 -3.60 -14.26 -1.16
N LYS A 200 -3.51 -13.39 -0.16
CA LYS A 200 -3.86 -11.97 -0.28
C LYS A 200 -2.69 -11.11 0.20
N PRO A 201 -1.66 -10.89 -0.64
CA PRO A 201 -0.63 -9.92 -0.32
C PRO A 201 -1.28 -8.53 -0.22
N GLN A 202 -0.89 -7.76 0.79
CA GLN A 202 -1.37 -6.42 1.05
C GLN A 202 -0.30 -5.41 0.68
N VAL A 203 -0.67 -4.35 -0.03
CA VAL A 203 0.26 -3.25 -0.34
C VAL A 203 -0.01 -2.09 0.62
N HIS A 204 1.05 -1.60 1.27
CA HIS A 204 1.01 -0.46 2.16
C HIS A 204 1.95 0.62 1.63
N ILE A 205 1.47 1.85 1.51
CA ILE A 205 2.28 3.03 1.25
C ILE A 205 1.98 4.01 2.37
N ASP A 206 3.02 4.44 3.07
CA ASP A 206 2.87 5.57 3.98
C ASP A 206 3.06 6.85 3.20
N THR A 207 2.22 7.83 3.46
CA THR A 207 2.36 9.21 2.99
C THR A 207 2.90 10.06 4.13
N VAL A 208 3.81 10.96 3.81
CA VAL A 208 4.50 11.85 4.75
C VAL A 208 4.24 13.27 4.31
N GLU A 209 3.72 14.10 5.21
CA GLU A 209 3.41 15.49 4.92
C GLU A 209 4.44 16.45 5.57
N PRO A 210 5.58 16.74 4.93
CA PRO A 210 6.60 17.65 5.44
C PRO A 210 6.09 19.01 5.90
N SER A 211 5.09 19.58 5.21
CA SER A 211 4.51 20.89 5.53
C SER A 211 3.76 20.92 6.87
N ASN A 212 3.37 19.75 7.37
CA ASN A 212 2.72 19.57 8.67
C ASN A 212 3.69 19.12 9.77
N ALA A 213 5.01 19.14 9.52
CA ALA A 213 6.00 18.83 10.52
C ALA A 213 5.94 19.85 11.68
N ARG A 214 5.69 19.36 12.90
CA ARG A 214 5.70 20.17 14.12
C ARG A 214 6.97 19.89 14.92
N ASN A 215 7.61 20.95 15.42
CA ASN A 215 8.71 20.80 16.35
C ASN A 215 8.15 20.46 17.74
N VAL A 216 8.48 19.27 18.24
CA VAL A 216 8.04 18.75 19.53
C VAL A 216 9.16 18.98 20.53
N ARG A 217 8.91 19.82 21.55
CA ARG A 217 9.94 20.20 22.55
C ARG A 217 9.64 19.67 23.95
N SER A 218 8.44 19.15 24.16
CA SER A 218 8.00 18.59 25.43
C SER A 218 7.15 17.33 25.21
N ARG A 219 6.95 16.55 26.27
CA ARG A 219 6.03 15.41 26.24
C ARG A 219 4.59 15.86 25.94
N GLN A 220 4.18 17.01 26.47
CA GLN A 220 2.86 17.57 26.22
C GLN A 220 2.69 17.94 24.74
N ASP A 221 3.71 18.58 24.13
CA ASP A 221 3.71 18.88 22.69
C ASP A 221 3.57 17.60 21.86
N LEU A 222 4.21 16.51 22.29
CA LEU A 222 4.15 15.22 21.61
C LEU A 222 2.73 14.63 21.69
N GLU A 223 2.11 14.67 22.87
CA GLU A 223 0.75 14.19 23.11
C GLU A 223 -0.28 14.98 22.29
N GLU A 224 -0.14 16.31 22.20
CA GLU A 224 -0.99 17.18 21.39
C GLU A 224 -0.83 16.92 19.89
N VAL A 225 0.41 16.86 19.39
CA VAL A 225 0.69 16.58 17.97
C VAL A 225 0.20 15.19 17.59
N LEU A 226 0.41 14.19 18.45
CA LEU A 226 -0.16 12.86 18.25
C LEU A 226 -1.68 12.98 18.20
N ALA A 227 -2.37 13.52 19.21
CA ALA A 227 -3.83 13.63 19.21
C ALA A 227 -4.38 14.33 17.95
N GLU A 228 -3.77 15.43 17.50
CA GLU A 228 -4.17 16.19 16.31
C GLU A 228 -3.97 15.39 15.01
N GLN A 229 -2.82 14.73 14.84
CA GLN A 229 -2.54 13.92 13.65
C GLN A 229 -3.37 12.62 13.63
N LEU A 230 -3.74 12.12 14.81
CA LEU A 230 -4.41 10.85 15.00
C LEU A 230 -5.93 10.92 14.94
N GLY A 231 -6.52 12.10 15.13
CA GLY A 231 -7.96 12.32 14.93
C GLY A 231 -8.40 12.33 13.47
N ARG A 232 -7.47 12.33 12.51
CA ARG A 232 -7.75 12.49 11.07
C ARG A 232 -8.03 11.18 10.31
N GLY A 233 -7.93 10.01 10.96
CA GLY A 233 -8.14 8.73 10.26
C GLY A 233 -8.26 7.50 11.18
N THR A 234 -8.41 6.30 10.60
CA THR A 234 -8.53 5.02 11.35
C THR A 234 -7.19 4.34 11.65
N LYS A 235 -6.10 4.85 11.05
CA LYS A 235 -4.68 4.57 11.35
C LYS A 235 -3.89 5.81 10.91
N ALA A 236 -2.97 6.30 11.72
CA ALA A 236 -2.01 7.33 11.29
C ALA A 236 -0.58 6.85 11.52
N LEU A 237 0.31 7.25 10.63
CA LEU A 237 1.75 7.13 10.81
C LEU A 237 2.32 8.51 11.14
N ALA A 238 2.95 8.63 12.31
CA ALA A 238 3.82 9.76 12.60
C ALA A 238 5.28 9.35 12.34
N LEU A 239 6.02 10.17 11.60
CA LEU A 239 7.48 10.06 11.55
C LEU A 239 8.08 10.95 12.63
N LEU A 240 8.53 10.33 13.73
CA LEU A 240 9.28 11.04 14.76
C LEU A 240 10.72 11.16 14.30
N ARG A 241 11.19 12.40 14.12
CA ARG A 241 12.61 12.73 13.92
C ARG A 241 13.17 13.28 15.22
N VAL A 242 14.05 12.53 15.87
CA VAL A 242 14.80 12.98 17.05
C VAL A 242 16.20 13.33 16.59
N THR A 243 16.67 14.52 16.94
CA THR A 243 18.04 14.95 16.68
C THR A 243 18.61 15.64 17.91
N ASP A 244 19.87 15.35 18.20
CA ASP A 244 20.69 16.05 19.20
C ASP A 244 21.59 17.12 18.57
N GLY A 245 21.48 17.32 17.26
CA GLY A 245 22.31 18.24 16.48
C GLY A 245 23.38 17.54 15.62
N GLU A 246 23.67 16.25 15.85
CA GLU A 246 24.64 15.48 15.07
C GLU A 246 23.98 14.31 14.31
N ASP A 247 23.03 13.60 14.94
CA ASP A 247 22.32 12.48 14.32
C ASP A 247 20.82 12.73 14.19
N VAL A 248 20.17 12.07 13.22
CA VAL A 248 18.70 12.12 13.02
C VAL A 248 18.13 10.71 13.06
N LEU A 249 17.47 10.35 14.16
CA LEU A 249 16.72 9.10 14.27
C LEU A 249 15.30 9.30 13.77
N THR A 250 14.96 8.64 12.67
CA THR A 250 13.59 8.63 12.13
C THR A 250 12.88 7.33 12.51
N ARG A 251 11.72 7.41 13.18
CA ARG A 251 10.91 6.26 13.55
C ARG A 251 9.47 6.39 13.07
N ALA A 252 8.97 5.30 12.51
CA ALA A 252 7.57 5.12 12.18
C ALA A 252 6.80 4.75 13.45
N VAL A 253 5.88 5.62 13.88
CA VAL A 253 5.01 5.38 15.03
C VAL A 253 3.61 5.09 14.52
N TYR A 254 3.14 3.86 14.76
CA TYR A 254 1.77 3.43 14.47
C TYR A 254 0.97 3.43 15.76
N VAL A 255 -0.16 4.13 15.77
CA VAL A 255 -1.01 4.25 16.96
C VAL A 255 -2.21 3.31 16.85
N GLY A 256 -2.51 2.62 17.96
CA GLY A 256 -3.76 1.89 18.15
C GLY A 256 -4.88 2.80 18.68
N PHE A 257 -6.12 2.42 18.44
CA PHE A 257 -7.29 3.10 19.00
C PHE A 257 -7.80 2.34 20.21
N LYS A 258 -8.28 3.06 21.22
CA LYS A 258 -9.04 2.53 22.35
C LYS A 258 -10.48 3.02 22.26
N ARG A 259 -11.39 2.28 22.90
CA ARG A 259 -12.77 2.69 23.02
C ARG A 259 -12.92 3.57 24.26
N ASP A 260 -13.51 4.75 24.11
CA ASP A 260 -13.83 5.66 25.20
C ASP A 260 -15.31 6.05 25.07
N GLY A 261 -16.14 5.50 25.96
CA GLY A 261 -17.59 5.52 25.82
C GLY A 261 -18.06 4.87 24.52
N ASP A 262 -18.77 5.66 23.70
CA ASP A 262 -19.30 5.25 22.39
C ASP A 262 -18.37 5.57 21.22
N GLU A 263 -17.22 6.19 21.47
CA GLU A 263 -16.27 6.62 20.44
C GLU A 263 -14.97 5.79 20.49
N TYR A 264 -14.26 5.76 19.35
CA TYR A 264 -12.89 5.26 19.28
C TYR A 264 -11.95 6.45 19.29
N VAL A 265 -11.11 6.54 20.32
CA VAL A 265 -10.11 7.59 20.48
C VAL A 265 -8.69 7.03 20.36
N PRO A 266 -7.71 7.80 19.88
CA PRO A 266 -6.33 7.35 19.83
C PRO A 266 -5.78 6.97 21.22
N ASP A 267 -5.07 5.85 21.32
CA ASP A 267 -4.41 5.41 22.56
C ASP A 267 -2.97 5.95 22.59
N THR A 268 -2.84 7.25 22.85
CA THR A 268 -1.56 7.99 22.86
C THR A 268 -0.63 7.46 23.94
N GLU A 269 -1.14 7.20 25.14
CA GLU A 269 -0.38 6.68 26.28
C GLU A 269 0.26 5.32 25.96
N LYS A 270 -0.54 4.36 25.47
CA LYS A 270 -0.03 3.04 25.05
C LYS A 270 0.97 3.14 23.91
N THR A 271 0.80 4.12 23.02
CA THR A 271 1.75 4.33 21.92
C THR A 271 3.08 4.89 22.42
N LEU A 272 3.05 5.80 23.40
CA LEU A 272 4.24 6.32 24.06
C LEU A 272 4.95 5.23 24.87
N GLU A 273 4.21 4.36 25.56
CA GLU A 273 4.77 3.19 26.25
C GLU A 273 5.45 2.23 25.27
N ALA A 274 4.83 1.93 24.13
CA ALA A 274 5.43 1.10 23.09
C ALA A 274 6.67 1.76 22.44
N GLY A 275 6.65 3.09 22.29
CA GLY A 275 7.79 3.87 21.79
C GLY A 275 8.97 3.90 22.76
N SER A 276 8.70 4.03 24.06
CA SER A 276 9.71 4.08 25.13
C SER A 276 10.25 2.69 25.53
N TYR A 277 9.45 1.62 25.45
CA TYR A 277 9.95 0.25 25.65
C TYR A 277 10.99 -0.16 24.60
N ASN A 278 10.92 0.40 23.38
CA ASN A 278 11.93 0.19 22.34
C ASN A 278 13.20 1.04 22.54
N GLN A 279 13.20 2.03 23.46
CA GLN A 279 14.41 2.80 23.83
C GLN A 279 15.32 2.06 24.82
N LEU A 280 14.83 1.05 25.54
CA LEU A 280 15.62 0.31 26.53
C LEU A 280 16.38 -0.91 25.97
N ARG A 281 16.35 -1.16 24.65
CA ARG A 281 16.97 -2.35 24.04
C ARG A 281 17.62 -2.16 22.66
N ALA A 282 18.09 -0.96 22.35
CA ALA A 282 19.14 -0.80 21.33
C ALA A 282 20.33 -0.11 22.01
N PRO A 283 21.58 -0.60 21.80
CA PRO A 283 22.77 0.12 22.28
C PRO A 283 22.86 1.51 21.66
#